data_AF-B7Q6H5-F1
#
_entry.id   AF-B7Q6H5-F1
#
_cell.length_a   1.000
_cell.length_b   1.000
_cell.length_c   1.000
_cell.angle_alpha   90.00
_cell.angle_beta   90.00
_cell.angle_gamma   90.00
#
_symmetry.space_group_name_H-M   'P 1'
#
loop_
_entity.id
_entity.type
_entity.pdbx_description
1 polymer ?
#
loop_
_entity_poly.entity_id
_entity_poly.type
_entity_poly.pdbx_seq_one_letter_code
_entity_poly.pdbx_strand_id
1 'polypeptide(L)' 'ANQPIDDGPLNPKCEKPKDCPGDFKTVFYYDPKKGCQLIKLGENCTDNGNYRTLEDCNRNCLPAPGKLYRFSNRPAL' A
#
# COMPACT_ATOMS: atom_id res chain seq x y z
N ALA A 1 -16.78 -6.81 -21.80
CA ALA A 1 -15.67 -5.85 -21.78
C ALA A 1 -14.51 -6.51 -21.04
N ASN A 2 -13.40 -6.73 -21.73
CA ASN A 2 -12.19 -7.35 -21.18
C ASN A 2 -11.44 -6.25 -20.40
N GLN A 3 -11.63 -6.16 -19.08
CA GLN A 3 -10.83 -5.24 -18.27
C GLN A 3 -9.40 -5.80 -18.22
N PRO A 4 -8.36 -5.03 -18.57
CA PRO A 4 -7.00 -5.43 -18.28
C PRO A 4 -6.90 -5.61 -16.76
N ILE A 5 -6.42 -6.78 -16.35
CA ILE A 5 -6.11 -7.07 -14.96
C ILE A 5 -4.92 -6.18 -14.63
N ASP A 6 -5.09 -5.22 -13.74
CA ASP A 6 -4.03 -4.30 -13.32
C ASP A 6 -2.95 -5.15 -12.60
N ASP A 7 -1.82 -5.40 -13.27
CA ASP A 7 -0.81 -6.42 -12.92
C ASP A 7 0.14 -6.00 -11.75
N GLY A 8 -0.13 -4.89 -11.07
CA GLY A 8 0.63 -4.51 -9.89
C GLY A 8 0.45 -3.05 -9.48
N PRO A 9 0.97 -2.64 -8.32
CA PRO A 9 0.94 -1.25 -7.93
C PRO A 9 1.84 -0.41 -8.86
N LEU A 10 1.25 0.50 -9.62
CA LEU A 10 1.95 1.52 -10.43
C LEU A 10 2.89 2.43 -9.62
N ASN A 11 2.80 2.39 -8.28
CA ASN A 11 3.57 3.22 -7.37
C ASN A 11 4.55 2.36 -6.54
N PRO A 12 5.87 2.54 -6.67
CA PRO A 12 6.86 1.74 -5.95
C PRO A 12 6.76 1.87 -4.41
N LYS A 13 6.13 2.95 -3.90
CA LYS A 13 5.84 3.11 -2.47
C LYS A 13 4.77 2.16 -1.95
N CYS A 14 4.03 1.51 -2.83
CA CYS A 14 3.03 0.51 -2.49
C CYS A 14 3.61 -0.91 -2.53
N GLU A 15 4.79 -1.13 -3.11
CA GLU A 15 5.39 -2.45 -3.17
C GLU A 15 5.94 -2.91 -1.82
N LYS A 16 5.86 -4.22 -1.57
CA LYS A 16 6.51 -4.81 -0.40
C LYS A 16 8.02 -4.58 -0.52
N PRO A 17 8.67 -3.97 0.48
CA PRO A 17 10.12 -3.84 0.48
C PRO A 17 10.78 -5.22 0.59
N LYS A 18 12.05 -5.32 0.19
CA LYS A 18 12.81 -6.57 0.34
C LYS A 18 12.79 -7.03 1.79
N ASP A 19 12.68 -8.34 1.97
CA ASP A 19 12.65 -8.93 3.31
C ASP A 19 13.94 -8.57 4.04
N CYS A 20 13.80 -7.84 5.15
CA CYS A 20 14.90 -7.23 5.87
C CYS A 20 14.51 -7.15 7.35
N PRO A 21 14.59 -8.27 8.06
CA PRO A 21 14.03 -8.40 9.40
C PRO A 21 14.71 -7.50 10.42
N GLY A 22 13.90 -6.95 11.33
CA GLY A 22 14.34 -6.12 12.45
C GLY A 22 13.25 -5.12 12.86
N ASP A 23 13.54 -4.30 13.88
CA ASP A 23 12.56 -3.41 14.52
C ASP A 23 12.97 -1.92 14.45
N PHE A 24 13.89 -1.55 13.56
CA PHE A 24 14.42 -0.18 13.47
C PHE A 24 13.38 0.83 12.96
N LYS A 25 12.59 0.45 11.93
CA LYS A 25 11.52 1.30 11.39
C LYS A 25 10.28 0.50 11.02
N THR A 26 9.14 1.19 11.06
CA THR A 26 7.84 0.62 10.71
C THR A 26 7.26 1.40 9.53
N VAL A 27 6.85 0.70 8.48
CA VAL A 27 6.27 1.28 7.27
C VAL A 27 5.06 0.45 6.79
N PHE A 28 4.28 1.03 5.89
CA PHE A 28 3.09 0.43 5.29
C PHE A 28 3.28 0.27 3.78
N TYR A 29 3.03 -0.95 3.31
CA TYR A 29 3.01 -1.31 1.89
C TYR A 29 1.64 -1.90 1.54
N TYR A 30 1.36 -2.05 0.25
CA TYR A 30 0.10 -2.62 -0.23
C TYR A 30 0.25 -4.10 -0.60
N ASP A 31 -0.58 -4.95 0.01
CA ASP A 31 -0.75 -6.35 -0.37
C ASP A 31 -2.05 -6.50 -1.19
N PRO A 32 -2.02 -7.01 -2.43
CA PRO A 32 -3.22 -7.12 -3.26
C PRO A 32 -4.35 -7.97 -2.69
N LYS A 33 -4.06 -8.89 -1.75
CA LYS A 33 -5.05 -9.76 -1.10
C LYS A 33 -5.55 -9.18 0.21
N LYS A 34 -4.73 -8.42 0.92
CA LYS A 34 -5.00 -7.95 2.30
C LYS A 34 -5.19 -6.44 2.42
N GLY A 35 -4.88 -5.67 1.38
CA GLY A 35 -4.81 -4.20 1.43
C GLY A 35 -3.50 -3.72 2.05
N CYS A 36 -3.47 -2.50 2.59
CA CYS A 36 -2.29 -1.96 3.24
C CYS A 36 -1.89 -2.76 4.49
N GLN A 37 -0.64 -3.20 4.54
CA GLN A 37 -0.04 -4.02 5.61
C GLN A 37 1.14 -3.29 6.24
N LEU A 38 1.32 -3.52 7.54
CA LEU A 38 2.47 -3.04 8.30
C LEU A 38 3.64 -4.03 8.15
N ILE A 39 4.85 -3.49 8.00
CA ILE A 39 6.09 -4.25 8.08
C ILE A 39 7.10 -3.50 8.95
N LYS A 40 7.87 -4.26 9.72
CA LYS A 40 9.02 -3.75 10.45
C LYS A 40 10.30 -4.12 9.70
N LEU A 41 11.20 -3.16 9.60
CA LEU A 41 12.45 -3.29 8.87
C LEU A 41 13.61 -3.07 9.83
N GLY A 42 14.68 -3.85 9.63
CA GLY A 42 15.95 -3.66 10.30
C GLY A 42 16.65 -2.34 9.92
N GLU A 43 17.78 -2.10 10.59
CA GLU A 43 18.62 -0.94 10.30
C GLU A 43 19.23 -1.07 8.90
N ASN A 44 19.42 0.05 8.19
CA ASN A 44 19.97 0.12 6.83
C ASN A 44 19.15 -0.57 5.72
N CYS A 45 17.90 -1.00 6.01
CA CYS A 45 16.99 -1.57 5.01
C CYS A 45 16.36 -0.48 4.13
N THR A 46 16.26 -0.75 2.81
CA THR A 46 15.44 0.05 1.90
C THR A 46 13.95 -0.17 2.20
N ASP A 47 13.17 0.92 2.22
CA ASP A 47 11.71 0.89 2.39
C ASP A 47 10.97 1.32 1.13
N ASN A 48 11.63 1.47 -0.02
CA ASN A 48 11.02 1.95 -1.27
C ASN A 48 10.26 3.30 -1.14
N GLY A 49 10.49 4.06 -0.07
CA GLY A 49 9.68 5.22 0.27
C GLY A 49 8.24 4.89 0.71
N ASN A 50 8.02 3.68 1.23
CA ASN A 50 6.75 3.20 1.80
C ASN A 50 6.20 4.20 2.83
N TYR A 51 4.88 4.12 3.04
CA TYR A 51 4.17 5.10 3.85
C TYR A 51 4.44 4.89 5.34
N ARG A 52 4.49 5.99 6.11
CA ARG A 52 4.63 5.93 7.58
C ARG A 52 3.29 5.70 8.28
N THR A 53 2.18 5.93 7.60
CA THR A 53 0.84 5.79 8.15
C THR A 53 -0.01 4.85 7.29
N LEU A 54 -0.93 4.14 7.94
CA LEU A 54 -1.92 3.31 7.25
C LEU A 54 -2.84 4.17 6.35
N GLU A 55 -3.16 5.40 6.79
CA GLU A 55 -4.01 6.32 6.02
C GLU A 55 -3.35 6.72 4.69
N ASP A 56 -2.08 7.11 4.71
CA ASP A 56 -1.38 7.49 3.48
C ASP A 56 -1.28 6.31 2.50
N CYS A 57 -1.02 5.10 3.00
CA CYS A 57 -1.03 3.91 2.15
C CYS A 57 -2.40 3.71 1.50
N ASN A 58 -3.49 3.74 2.28
CA ASN A 58 -4.84 3.54 1.77
C ASN A 58 -5.29 4.66 0.79
N ARG A 59 -4.78 5.89 0.95
CA ARG A 59 -5.09 7.01 0.06
C ARG A 59 -4.35 6.93 -1.28
N ASN A 60 -3.14 6.34 -1.29
CA ASN A 60 -2.24 6.41 -2.45
C ASN A 60 -2.02 5.08 -3.17
N CYS A 61 -2.41 3.94 -2.57
CA CYS A 61 -2.34 2.63 -3.21
C CYS A 61 -3.69 2.21 -3.77
N LEU A 62 -3.66 1.38 -4.83
CA LEU A 62 -4.87 0.90 -5.48
C LEU A 62 -5.79 0.17 -4.49
N PRO A 63 -7.12 0.30 -4.60
CA PRO A 63 -8.03 -0.57 -3.87
C PRO A 63 -7.92 -2.02 -4.37
N ALA A 64 -8.12 -2.99 -3.48
CA ALA A 64 -8.09 -4.40 -3.87
C ALA A 64 -9.17 -4.71 -4.92
N PRO A 65 -8.90 -5.58 -5.91
CA PRO A 65 -9.90 -5.96 -6.89
C PRO A 65 -11.19 -6.43 -6.20
N GLY A 66 -12.34 -5.88 -6.60
CA GLY A 66 -13.65 -6.18 -5.99
C GLY A 66 -13.96 -5.43 -4.68
N LYS A 67 -13.00 -4.70 -4.08
CA LYS A 67 -13.26 -3.74 -3.00
C LYS A 67 -13.25 -2.34 -3.59
N LEU A 68 -14.37 -1.93 -4.17
CA LEU A 68 -14.65 -0.49 -4.30
C LEU A 68 -14.62 0.06 -2.88
N TYR A 69 -13.55 0.74 -2.47
CA TYR A 69 -13.68 1.73 -1.41
C TYR A 69 -14.78 2.64 -1.93
N ARG A 70 -15.93 2.63 -1.25
CA ARG A 70 -16.97 3.60 -1.51
C ARG A 70 -16.31 4.96 -1.33
N PHE A 71 -15.84 5.56 -2.41
CA PHE A 71 -15.99 7.00 -2.61
C PHE A 71 -17.50 7.25 -2.67
N SER A 72 -18.19 7.03 -1.54
CA SER A 72 -19.46 7.67 -1.31
C SER A 72 -19.12 9.15 -1.31
N ASN A 73 -19.52 9.84 -2.37
CA ASN A 73 -19.90 11.25 -2.38
C ASN A 73 -19.45 12.04 -1.14
N ARG A 74 -18.39 12.85 -1.27
CA ARG A 74 -18.45 14.17 -0.65
C ARG A 74 -19.17 15.09 -1.63
N PRO A 75 -20.42 15.51 -1.41
CA PRO A 75 -20.68 16.93 -1.54
C PRO A 75 -20.00 17.62 -0.35
N ALA A 76 -19.33 18.72 -0.63
CA ALA A 76 -18.95 19.67 0.39
C ALA A 76 -20.22 20.13 1.13
N LEU A 77 -20.17 20.15 2.47
CA LEU A 77 -21.01 21.00 3.31
C LEU A 77 -20.19 22.26 3.61
#